data_AF-A0A8S3AQY4-F1
#
_entry.id   AF-A0A8S3AQY4-F1
#
_cell.length_a   1.000
_cell.length_b   1.000
_cell.length_c   1.000
_cell.angle_alpha   90.00
_cell.angle_beta   90.00
_cell.angle_gamma   90.00
#
_symmetry.space_group_name_H-M   'P 1'
#
loop_
_entity.id
_entity.type
_entity.pdbx_description
1 polymer ?
#
loop_
_entity_poly.entity_id
_entity_poly.type
_entity_poly.pdbx_seq_one_letter_code
_entity_poly.pdbx_strand_id
1 'polypeptide(L)' 'SQNVIPKHYDVHLTTDLDSGQFCGSVKIELIVKQHNQTSIKLDASHLLIELSSISLIIISSSIQIDCTVE' A
#
# COMPACT_ATOMS: atom_id res chain seq x y z
N SER A 1 -15.36 8.84 -7.21
CA SER A 1 -13.95 8.92 -7.66
C SER A 1 -13.14 7.87 -6.90
N GLN A 2 -12.22 7.16 -7.57
CA GLN A 2 -11.24 6.33 -6.85
C GLN A 2 -10.14 7.25 -6.30
N ASN A 3 -10.11 7.40 -4.98
CA ASN A 3 -9.18 8.31 -4.28
C ASN A 3 -7.85 7.66 -3.93
N VAL A 4 -7.76 6.34 -4.09
CA VAL A 4 -6.55 5.54 -3.93
C VAL A 4 -6.36 4.79 -5.24
N ILE A 5 -5.19 4.96 -5.88
CA ILE A 5 -4.90 4.36 -7.18
C ILE A 5 -3.57 3.61 -7.07
N PRO A 6 -3.55 2.29 -7.29
CA PRO A 6 -2.30 1.56 -7.35
C PRO A 6 -1.49 1.95 -8.59
N LYS A 7 -0.17 1.97 -8.44
CA LYS A 7 0.78 2.27 -9.50
C LYS A 7 1.63 1.09 -9.86
N HIS A 8 2.11 0.38 -8.85
CA HIS A 8 3.04 -0.73 -9.03
C HIS A 8 2.82 -1.78 -7.95
N TYR A 9 3.06 -3.04 -8.31
CA TYR A 9 2.99 -4.18 -7.42
C TYR A 9 4.28 -4.97 -7.54
N ASP A 10 4.97 -5.19 -6.42
CA ASP A 10 6.01 -6.22 -6.33
C ASP A 10 5.40 -7.44 -5.64
N VAL A 11 5.38 -8.57 -6.34
CA VAL A 11 4.79 -9.82 -5.86
C VAL A 11 5.87 -10.88 -5.78
N HIS A 12 6.08 -11.41 -4.58
CA HIS A 12 6.96 -12.55 -4.35
C HIS A 12 6.11 -13.71 -3.83
N LEU A 13 6.17 -14.84 -4.54
CA LEU A 13 5.45 -16.06 -4.18
C LEU A 13 6.42 -17.23 -4.16
N THR A 14 6.36 -17.98 -3.08
CA THR A 14 7.03 -19.26 -2.92
C THR A 14 5.96 -20.32 -2.79
N THR A 15 6.02 -21.32 -3.66
CA THR A 15 5.05 -22.44 -3.66
C THR A 15 5.71 -23.67 -3.07
N ASP A 16 4.94 -24.41 -2.28
CA ASP A 16 5.25 -25.76 -1.85
C ASP A 16 4.33 -26.71 -2.62
N LEU A 17 4.92 -27.43 -3.57
CA LEU A 17 4.20 -28.33 -4.46
C LEU A 17 3.76 -29.62 -3.75
N ASP A 18 4.42 -30.02 -2.67
CA ASP A 18 4.10 -31.25 -1.95
C ASP A 18 2.87 -31.04 -1.06
N SER A 19 2.76 -29.89 -0.39
CA SER A 19 1.60 -29.54 0.44
C SER A 19 0.49 -28.82 -0.33
N GLY A 20 0.76 -28.35 -1.54
CA GLY A 20 -0.17 -27.54 -2.34
C GLY A 20 -0.42 -26.15 -1.76
N GLN A 21 0.51 -25.63 -0.95
CA GLN A 21 0.41 -24.34 -0.28
C GLN A 21 1.35 -23.31 -0.91
N PHE A 22 1.15 -22.04 -0.56
CA PHE A 22 2.07 -20.97 -0.91
C PHE A 22 2.21 -19.97 0.23
N CYS A 23 3.35 -19.30 0.27
CA CYS A 23 3.59 -18.12 1.07
C CYS A 23 4.19 -17.02 0.21
N GLY A 24 4.15 -15.78 0.67
CA GLY A 24 4.65 -14.69 -0.14
C GLY A 24 4.49 -13.32 0.51
N SER A 25 4.89 -12.31 -0.25
CA SER A 25 4.68 -10.91 0.10
C SER A 25 4.22 -10.12 -1.11
N VAL A 26 3.39 -9.13 -0.85
CA VAL A 26 2.96 -8.15 -1.84
C VAL A 26 3.30 -6.78 -1.32
N LYS A 27 4.05 -6.01 -2.09
CA LYS A 27 4.27 -4.58 -1.87
C LYS A 27 3.46 -3.81 -2.89
N ILE A 28 2.62 -2.89 -2.41
CA ILE A 28 1.73 -2.10 -3.26
C ILE A 28 2.14 -0.64 -3.16
N GLU A 29 2.56 -0.05 -4.29
CA GLU A 29 2.75 1.39 -4.39
C GLU A 29 1.43 2.06 -4.79
N LEU A 30 1.00 3.05 -4.01
CA LEU A 30 -0.31 3.68 -4.14
C LEU A 30 -0.16 5.20 -4.23
N ILE A 31 -1.00 5.84 -5.06
CA ILE A 31 -1.24 7.29 -5.00
C ILE A 31 -2.56 7.55 -4.30
N VAL A 32 -2.50 8.35 -3.24
CA VAL A 32 -3.67 8.86 -2.53
C VAL A 32 -3.95 10.28 -3.02
N LYS A 33 -5.08 10.49 -3.68
CA LYS A 33 -5.47 11.77 -4.30
C LYS A 33 -6.20 12.71 -3.34
N GLN A 34 -6.68 12.21 -2.21
CA GLN A 34 -7.50 12.97 -1.27
C GLN A 34 -6.81 13.09 0.09
N HIS A 35 -6.69 14.32 0.60
CA HIS A 35 -5.92 14.62 1.81
C HIS A 35 -6.51 14.08 3.12
N ASN A 36 -7.80 13.72 3.15
CA ASN A 36 -8.48 13.16 4.33
C ASN A 36 -8.74 11.64 4.20
N GLN A 37 -8.01 10.93 3.34
CA GLN A 37 -8.11 9.48 3.23
C GLN A 37 -7.46 8.81 4.45
N THR A 38 -8.27 8.25 5.34
CA THR A 38 -7.79 7.59 6.58
C THR A 38 -7.74 6.07 6.50
N SER A 39 -8.30 5.47 5.43
CA SER A 39 -8.32 4.02 5.25
C SER A 39 -8.05 3.63 3.80
N ILE A 40 -7.41 2.49 3.58
CA ILE A 40 -7.25 1.86 2.27
C ILE A 40 -7.96 0.51 2.36
N LYS A 41 -8.85 0.24 1.40
CA LYS A 41 -9.53 -1.05 1.29
C LYS A 41 -8.82 -1.90 0.27
N LEU A 42 -8.46 -3.12 0.65
CA LEU A 42 -7.84 -4.11 -0.21
C LEU A 42 -8.72 -5.36 -0.21
N ASP A 43 -8.88 -5.97 -1.37
CA ASP A 43 -9.59 -7.23 -1.49
C ASP A 43 -8.63 -8.39 -1.19
N ALA A 44 -9.06 -9.30 -0.33
CA ALA A 44 -8.33 -10.51 0.01
C ALA A 44 -9.32 -11.66 0.20
N SER A 45 -9.17 -12.71 -0.60
CA SER A 45 -10.03 -13.88 -0.53
C SER A 45 -9.19 -15.13 -0.36
N HIS A 46 -9.54 -15.96 0.63
CA HIS A 46 -8.84 -17.21 0.96
C HIS A 46 -7.34 -17.03 1.28
N LEU A 47 -6.94 -15.85 1.75
CA LEU A 47 -5.58 -15.55 2.17
C LEU A 47 -5.54 -15.37 3.69
N LEU A 48 -4.58 -16.02 4.34
CA LEU A 48 -4.16 -15.62 5.69
C LEU A 48 -3.19 -14.45 5.54
N ILE A 49 -3.58 -13.27 6.02
CA ILE A 49 -2.77 -12.05 5.93
C ILE A 49 -2.09 -11.79 7.26
N GLU A 50 -0.76 -11.83 7.23
CA GLU A 50 0.08 -11.30 8.30
C GLU A 50 0.64 -9.94 7.86
N LEU A 51 0.05 -8.86 8.37
CA LEU A 51 0.53 -7.50 8.13
C LEU A 51 1.76 -7.24 9.02
N SER A 52 2.95 -7.41 8.44
CA SER A 52 4.21 -7.22 9.16
C SER A 52 4.65 -5.75 9.25
N SER A 53 4.32 -4.92 8.24
CA SER A 53 4.67 -3.51 8.25
C SER A 53 3.78 -2.67 7.31
N ILE A 54 3.54 -1.42 7.70
CA ILE A 54 2.97 -0.38 6.83
C ILE A 54 4.01 0.74 6.77
N SER A 55 4.45 1.09 5.57
CA SER A 55 5.36 2.22 5.34
C SER A 55 4.66 3.27 4.48
N LEU A 56 4.58 4.50 4.97
CA LEU A 56 4.04 5.64 4.22
C LEU A 56 5.21 6.46 3.65
N ILE A 57 5.32 6.51 2.32
CA ILE A 57 6.28 7.38 1.64
C ILE A 57 5.49 8.52 0.99
N ILE A 58 5.63 9.73 1.53
CA ILE A 58 4.99 10.94 0.99
C ILE A 58 5.96 11.56 -0.02
N ILE A 59 5.65 11.42 -1.31
CA ILE A 59 6.38 12.12 -2.38
C ILE A 59 5.54 13.33 -2.79
N SER A 60 5.87 14.50 -2.24
CA SER A 60 5.23 15.76 -2.64
C SER A 60 6.16 16.56 -3.54
N SER A 61 5.64 17.03 -4.67
CA SER A 61 6.33 17.97 -5.57
C SER A 61 6.25 19.43 -5.09
N SER A 62 5.47 19.72 -4.05
CA SER A 62 5.30 21.07 -3.51
C SER A 62 5.04 21.01 -2.02
N ILE A 63 6.07 21.30 -1.23
CA ILE A 63 5.92 21.64 0.18
C ILE A 63 5.67 23.15 0.22
N GLN A 64 4.43 23.56 0.49
CA GLN A 64 4.15 24.94 0.87
C GLN A 64 4.28 24.99 2.40
N ILE A 65 5.38 25.54 2.89
CA ILE A 65 5.55 25.86 4.30
C ILE A 65 4.97 27.26 4.48
N ASP A 66 3.76 27.35 5.02
CA ASP A 66 3.23 28.63 5.50
C ASP A 66 3.93 28.98 6.81
N CYS A 67 5.00 29.78 6.72
CA CYS A 67 5.57 30.48 7.87
C CYS A 67 4.79 31.77 8.08
N THR A 68 3.88 31.81 9.06
CA THR A 68 3.42 33.08 9.61
C THR A 68 4.49 33.60 10.57
N VAL A 69 5.16 34.68 10.18
CA VAL A 69 6.03 35.44 11.09
C VAL A 69 5.14 36.48 11.77
N GLU A 70 5.09 36.44 13.11
CA GLU A 70 4.46 37.48 13.94
C GLU A 70 5.15 38.84 13.77
#